data_AF-A0A2V8YPF5-F1
#
_entry.id   AF-A0A2V8YPF5-F1
#
_cell.length_a   1.000
_cell.length_b   1.000
_cell.length_c   1.000
_cell.angle_alpha   90.00
_cell.angle_beta   90.00
_cell.angle_gamma   90.00
#
_symmetry.space_group_name_H-M   'P 1'
#
loop_
_entity.id
_entity.type
_entity.pdbx_description
1 polymer ?
#
loop_
_entity_poly.entity_id
_entity_poly.type
_entity_poly.pdbx_seq_one_letter_code
_entity_poly.pdbx_strand_id
1 'polypeptide(L)'
;MRSWLSTRPARVREGSVSTGRQQRHRTSVPVLPPLCGCSRAIRFREAVKRTIQSLSQNPHVGPRYSSSNPRVQNLRSWPVAGFEAIRIYYALEADALHIIRILHGKRDVRQILENE
;
A
#
# COMPACT_ATOMS: atom_id res chain seq x y z
N MET A 1 -26.09 37.58 -14.61
CA MET A 1 -25.63 36.17 -14.65
C MET A 1 -25.42 35.68 -13.21
N ARG A 2 -26.28 34.73 -12.78
CA ARG A 2 -26.19 33.76 -11.65
C ARG A 2 -25.30 34.17 -10.45
N SER A 3 -25.84 34.84 -9.42
CA SER A 3 -26.54 34.27 -8.26
C SER A 3 -25.79 33.09 -7.61
N TRP A 4 -24.97 33.41 -6.59
CA TRP A 4 -24.37 32.44 -5.68
C TRP A 4 -25.38 32.07 -4.60
N LEU A 5 -26.00 30.91 -4.75
CA LEU A 5 -26.86 30.31 -3.76
C LEU A 5 -26.01 29.70 -2.63
N SER A 6 -26.09 30.33 -1.46
CA SER A 6 -26.23 29.73 -0.14
C SER A 6 -26.06 28.21 -0.07
N THR A 7 -25.08 27.75 0.69
CA THR A 7 -25.21 26.49 1.43
C THR A 7 -24.70 26.70 2.85
N ARG A 8 -25.66 26.80 3.78
CA ARG A 8 -25.43 26.86 5.23
C ARG A 8 -24.81 25.53 5.68
N PRO A 9 -23.77 25.51 6.53
CA PRO A 9 -23.31 24.27 7.15
C PRO A 9 -24.38 23.72 8.10
N ALA A 10 -24.60 22.41 8.02
CA ALA A 10 -25.57 21.68 8.83
C ALA A 10 -25.23 21.82 10.33
N ARG A 11 -26.20 22.32 11.09
CA ARG A 11 -26.19 22.40 12.55
C ARG A 11 -26.30 20.98 13.11
N VAL A 12 -25.21 20.43 13.61
CA VAL A 12 -25.24 19.21 14.42
C VAL A 12 -25.83 19.57 15.79
N ARG A 13 -27.00 19.01 16.09
CA ARG A 13 -27.65 19.06 17.39
C ARG A 13 -27.07 17.92 18.23
N GLU A 14 -26.19 18.24 19.17
CA GLU A 14 -25.79 17.28 20.20
C GLU A 14 -26.94 17.17 21.22
N GLY A 15 -27.66 16.06 21.15
CA GLY A 15 -28.67 15.69 22.13
C GLY A 15 -27.98 15.26 23.42
N SER A 16 -28.16 16.04 24.48
CA SER A 16 -27.80 15.67 25.84
C SER A 16 -28.70 14.52 26.31
N VAL A 17 -28.14 13.31 26.39
CA VAL A 17 -28.74 12.21 27.15
C VAL A 17 -27.93 12.03 28.43
N SER A 18 -28.43 12.62 29.50
CA SER A 18 -28.06 12.30 30.87
C SER A 18 -28.74 10.99 31.24
N THR A 19 -27.98 9.95 31.59
CA THR A 19 -28.24 9.00 32.70
C THR A 19 -27.33 7.79 32.57
N GLY A 20 -26.69 7.41 33.67
CA GLY A 20 -26.10 6.08 33.82
C GLY A 20 -24.66 6.11 34.29
N ARG A 21 -24.49 6.04 35.61
CA ARG A 21 -23.24 5.71 36.29
C ARG A 21 -22.72 4.38 35.74
N GLN A 22 -21.83 4.45 34.74
CA GLN A 22 -21.07 3.32 34.23
C GLN A 22 -19.60 3.67 34.47
N GLN A 23 -19.01 2.94 35.40
CA GLN A 23 -17.60 2.97 35.75
C GLN A 23 -16.80 2.57 34.49
N ARG A 24 -16.55 3.52 33.59
CA ARG A 24 -15.60 3.33 32.50
C ARG A 24 -14.23 3.37 33.16
N HIS A 25 -13.73 2.20 33.56
CA HIS A 25 -12.29 2.01 33.62
C HIS A 25 -11.78 2.35 32.23
N ARG A 26 -11.34 3.59 32.09
CA ARG A 26 -10.64 4.08 30.91
C ARG A 26 -9.31 3.36 31.00
N THR A 27 -9.25 2.13 30.50
CA THR A 27 -7.98 1.48 30.23
C THR A 27 -7.34 2.41 29.22
N SER A 28 -6.44 3.26 29.69
CA SER A 28 -5.52 3.98 28.84
C SER A 28 -4.78 2.89 28.10
N VAL A 29 -5.21 2.58 26.88
CA VAL A 29 -4.38 1.86 25.93
C VAL A 29 -3.09 2.67 25.94
N PRO A 30 -1.96 2.13 26.42
CA PRO A 30 -0.74 2.88 26.35
C PRO A 30 -0.53 3.13 24.86
N VAL A 31 -0.55 4.40 24.46
CA VAL A 31 0.06 4.79 23.19
C VAL A 31 1.51 4.45 23.40
N LEU A 32 1.87 3.24 22.98
CA LEU A 32 3.21 2.72 23.09
C LEU A 32 4.09 3.75 22.36
N PRO A 33 5.08 4.37 23.02
CA PRO A 33 6.03 5.22 22.32
C PRO A 33 6.61 4.38 21.17
N PRO A 34 6.95 4.97 20.01
CA PRO A 34 7.53 4.22 18.92
C PRO A 34 8.77 3.51 19.46
N LEU A 35 8.62 2.21 19.73
CA LEU A 35 9.70 1.38 20.25
C LEU A 35 10.83 1.57 19.27
N CYS A 36 11.94 2.11 19.76
CA CYS A 36 13.12 2.50 18.99
C CYS A 36 13.37 1.44 17.92
N GLY A 37 12.95 1.76 16.69
CA GLY A 37 12.69 0.74 15.69
C GLY A 37 13.99 0.09 15.31
N CYS A 38 14.10 -1.23 15.43
CA CYS A 38 15.25 -1.98 14.96
C CYS A 38 15.38 -1.84 13.43
N SER A 39 16.08 -0.77 13.08
CA SER A 39 16.85 -0.39 11.90
C SER A 39 16.36 -0.79 10.51
N ARG A 40 16.17 -2.06 10.15
CA ARG A 40 16.10 -2.48 8.72
C ARG A 40 14.73 -2.90 8.21
N ALA A 41 13.95 -3.61 9.02
CA ALA A 41 12.63 -4.12 8.61
C ALA A 41 11.61 -2.99 8.37
N ILE A 42 11.63 -1.96 9.22
CA ILE A 42 10.78 -0.77 9.04
C ILE A 42 11.19 -0.03 7.77
N ARG A 43 12.50 0.19 7.55
CA ARG A 43 13.00 0.82 6.32
C ARG A 43 12.58 0.05 5.08
N PHE A 44 12.65 -1.28 5.11
CA PHE A 44 12.19 -2.12 4.01
C PHE A 44 10.69 -1.95 3.76
N ARG A 45 9.86 -2.03 4.80
CA ARG A 45 8.41 -1.86 4.67
C ARG A 45 8.05 -0.50 4.07
N GLU A 46 8.66 0.57 4.55
CA GLU A 46 8.41 1.92 4.03
C GLU A 46 8.95 2.09 2.59
N ALA A 47 10.08 1.48 2.26
CA ALA A 47 10.61 1.49 0.89
C ALA A 47 9.68 0.75 -0.09
N VAL A 48 9.14 -0.40 0.31
CA VAL A 48 8.15 -1.14 -0.50
C VAL A 48 6.90 -0.29 -0.71
N LYS A 49 6.33 0.29 0.35
CA LYS A 49 5.15 1.16 0.24
C LYS A 49 5.35 2.32 -0.73
N ARG A 50 6.47 3.04 -0.59
CA ARG A 50 6.83 4.16 -1.49
C ARG A 50 6.99 3.70 -2.93
N THR A 51 7.62 2.55 -3.14
CA THR A 51 7.80 1.97 -4.48
C THR A 51 6.44 1.65 -5.11
N ILE A 52 5.53 1.02 -4.36
CA ILE A 52 4.18 0.69 -4.84
C ILE A 52 3.41 1.97 -5.19
N GLN A 53 3.44 2.98 -4.31
CA GLN A 53 2.79 4.27 -4.57
C GLN A 53 3.32 4.94 -5.85
N SER A 54 4.64 4.90 -6.07
CA SER A 54 5.26 5.41 -7.30
C SER A 54 4.82 4.61 -8.53
N LEU A 55 4.70 3.28 -8.40
CA LEU A 55 4.22 2.43 -9.49
C LEU A 55 2.74 2.66 -9.80
N SER A 56 1.90 2.96 -8.80
CA SER A 56 0.50 3.33 -9.04
C SER A 56 0.36 4.63 -9.83
N GLN A 57 1.30 5.56 -9.69
CA GLN A 57 1.31 6.81 -10.46
C GLN A 57 1.87 6.62 -11.89
N ASN A 58 2.87 5.75 -12.04
CA ASN A 58 3.55 5.49 -13.32
C ASN A 58 3.67 3.99 -13.60
N PRO A 59 2.56 3.28 -13.84
CA PRO A 59 2.52 1.82 -13.91
C PRO A 59 3.34 1.23 -15.07
N HIS A 60 3.58 2.00 -16.12
CA HIS A 60 4.32 1.55 -17.31
C HIS A 60 5.84 1.72 -17.22
N VAL A 61 6.36 2.32 -16.14
CA VAL A 61 7.80 2.63 -15.98
C VAL A 61 8.66 1.37 -15.91
N GLY A 62 8.10 0.26 -15.40
CA GLY A 62 8.85 -0.98 -15.24
C GLY A 62 9.02 -1.75 -16.54
N PRO A 63 10.22 -2.28 -16.83
CA PRO A 63 10.41 -3.14 -17.99
C PRO A 63 9.51 -4.37 -17.91
N ARG A 64 9.01 -4.81 -19.08
CA ARG A 64 8.30 -6.08 -19.20
C ARG A 64 9.25 -7.22 -18.84
N TYR A 65 8.75 -8.18 -18.08
CA TYR A 65 9.47 -9.39 -17.74
C TYR A 65 9.45 -10.32 -18.97
N SER A 66 10.62 -10.61 -19.51
CA SER A 66 10.75 -11.52 -20.65
C SER A 66 10.54 -12.95 -20.18
N SER A 67 9.37 -13.52 -20.47
CA SER A 67 9.09 -14.94 -20.26
C SER A 67 8.31 -15.50 -21.44
N SER A 68 8.63 -16.74 -21.83
CA SER A 68 7.91 -17.46 -22.89
C SER A 68 6.52 -17.96 -22.46
N ASN A 69 6.20 -17.93 -21.16
CA ASN A 69 4.91 -18.37 -20.65
C ASN A 69 3.84 -17.29 -20.90
N PRO A 70 2.75 -17.60 -21.65
CA PRO A 70 1.68 -16.65 -21.93
C PRO A 70 1.03 -16.06 -20.67
N ARG A 71 0.98 -16.80 -19.55
CA ARG A 71 0.34 -16.37 -18.30
C ARG A 71 1.04 -15.17 -17.65
N VAL A 72 2.32 -14.96 -17.96
CA VAL A 72 3.17 -13.90 -17.38
C VAL A 72 3.65 -12.88 -18.43
N GLN A 73 3.05 -12.85 -19.63
CA GLN A 73 3.43 -11.88 -20.68
C GLN A 73 3.19 -10.41 -20.31
N ASN A 74 2.20 -10.13 -19.45
CA ASN A 74 1.92 -8.77 -18.95
C ASN A 74 2.68 -8.43 -17.67
N LEU A 75 3.58 -9.31 -17.22
CA LEU A 75 4.34 -9.10 -16.01
C LEU A 75 5.40 -8.03 -16.22
N ARG A 76 5.55 -7.16 -15.23
CA ARG A 76 6.60 -6.14 -15.14
C ARG A 76 7.35 -6.33 -13.85
N SER A 77 8.59 -5.83 -13.83
CA SER A 77 9.41 -5.88 -12.62
C SER A 77 10.05 -4.54 -12.30
N TRP A 78 10.10 -4.20 -11.02
CA TRP A 78 10.74 -2.97 -10.55
C TRP A 78 11.52 -3.22 -9.24
N PRO A 79 12.76 -2.72 -9.10
CA PRO A 79 13.52 -2.85 -7.86
C PRO A 79 12.90 -2.00 -6.74
N VAL A 80 13.03 -2.47 -5.49
CA VAL A 80 12.71 -1.66 -4.32
C VAL A 80 13.89 -0.73 -4.03
N ALA A 81 13.64 0.58 -3.97
CA ALA A 81 14.70 1.56 -3.71
C ALA A 81 15.38 1.32 -2.34
N GLY A 82 16.71 1.24 -2.31
CA GLY A 82 17.50 0.91 -1.11
C GLY A 82 17.54 -0.58 -0.78
N PHE A 83 16.89 -1.42 -1.59
CA PHE A 83 16.87 -2.88 -1.51
C PHE A 83 16.85 -3.48 -2.92
N GLU A 84 17.83 -3.12 -3.74
CA GLU A 84 17.88 -3.37 -5.19
C GLU A 84 17.91 -4.87 -5.53
N ALA A 85 18.38 -5.69 -4.59
CA ALA A 85 18.32 -7.14 -4.69
C ALA A 85 16.89 -7.71 -4.57
N ILE A 86 15.90 -6.89 -4.18
CA ILE A 86 14.49 -7.24 -4.05
C ILE A 86 13.71 -6.53 -5.16
N ARG A 87 12.87 -7.29 -5.86
CA ARG A 87 12.07 -6.82 -6.99
C ARG A 87 10.59 -7.08 -6.73
N ILE A 88 9.77 -6.10 -7.07
CA ILE A 88 8.31 -6.21 -7.11
C ILE A 88 7.93 -6.65 -8.52
N TYR A 89 7.18 -7.75 -8.60
CA TYR A 89 6.60 -8.29 -9.83
C TYR A 89 5.11 -7.97 -9.83
N TYR A 90 4.66 -7.27 -10.86
CA TYR A 90 3.29 -6.79 -10.96
C TYR A 90 2.78 -6.86 -12.39
N ALA A 91 1.47 -7.00 -12.55
CA ALA A 91 0.78 -6.92 -13.83
C ALA A 91 -0.15 -5.72 -13.86
N LEU A 92 -0.44 -5.25 -15.06
CA LEU A 92 -1.45 -4.23 -15.30
C LEU A 92 -2.64 -4.91 -15.97
N GLU A 93 -3.80 -4.83 -15.34
CA GLU A 93 -5.04 -5.40 -15.86
C GLU A 93 -6.12 -4.33 -15.82
N ALA A 94 -6.69 -4.03 -17.00
CA ALA A 94 -7.57 -2.89 -17.24
C ALA A 94 -6.95 -1.56 -16.74
N ASP A 95 -7.29 -1.15 -15.51
CA ASP A 95 -6.86 0.10 -14.88
C ASP A 95 -6.31 -0.13 -13.45
N ALA A 96 -5.99 -1.38 -13.12
CA ALA A 96 -5.52 -1.78 -11.81
C ALA A 96 -4.10 -2.34 -11.87
N LEU A 97 -3.30 -1.99 -10.85
CA LEU A 97 -1.98 -2.55 -10.63
C LEU A 97 -2.10 -3.75 -9.68
N HIS A 98 -1.79 -4.94 -10.20
CA HIS A 98 -1.83 -6.19 -9.45
C HIS A 98 -0.42 -6.58 -9.05
N ILE A 99 -0.12 -6.52 -7.74
CA ILE A 99 1.15 -7.03 -7.22
C ILE A 99 1.05 -8.55 -7.09
N ILE A 100 1.83 -9.25 -7.90
CA ILE A 100 1.83 -10.70 -7.93
C ILE A 100 2.76 -11.22 -6.84
N ARG A 101 4.03 -10.78 -6.81
CA ARG A 101 5.01 -11.21 -5.80
C ARG A 101 6.07 -10.13 -5.54
N ILE A 102 6.70 -10.20 -4.37
CA ILE A 102 7.92 -9.44 -4.04
C ILE A 102 9.01 -10.46 -3.75
N LEU A 103 10.03 -10.53 -4.61
CA LEU A 103 11.03 -11.60 -4.58
C LEU A 103 12.45 -11.03 -4.54
N HIS A 104 13.35 -11.77 -3.89
CA HIS A 104 14.77 -11.51 -3.99
C HIS A 104 15.28 -12.00 -5.35
N GLY A 105 15.90 -11.13 -6.15
CA GLY A 105 16.30 -11.39 -7.54
C GLY A 105 17.37 -12.48 -7.71
N LYS A 106 18.05 -12.89 -6.62
CA LYS A 106 18.95 -14.04 -6.60
C LYS A 106 18.28 -15.39 -6.29
N ARG A 107 16.99 -15.40 -5.96
CA ARG A 107 16.21 -16.65 -5.80
C ARG A 107 15.77 -17.13 -7.19
N ASP A 108 15.39 -18.40 -7.36
CA ASP A 108 14.84 -18.92 -8.62
C ASP A 108 13.48 -18.28 -8.95
N VAL A 109 13.53 -17.02 -9.40
CA VAL A 109 12.34 -16.20 -9.70
C VAL A 109 11.52 -16.84 -10.81
N ARG A 110 12.19 -17.43 -11.80
CA ARG A 110 11.54 -18.09 -12.93
C ARG A 110 10.62 -19.23 -12.46
N GLN A 111 11.16 -20.15 -11.66
CA GLN A 111 10.39 -21.29 -11.15
C GLN A 111 9.23 -20.85 -10.26
N ILE A 112 9.42 -19.78 -9.46
CA ILE A 112 8.35 -19.25 -8.59
C ILE A 112 7.23 -18.61 -9.41
N LEU A 113 7.57 -17.85 -10.45
CA LEU A 113 6.58 -17.14 -11.28
C LEU A 113 5.88 -18.05 -12.30
N GLU A 114 6.48 -19.16 -12.70
CA GLU A 114 5.86 -20.13 -13.63
C GLU A 114 4.72 -20.94 -12.97
N ASN A 115 4.61 -20.92 -11.64
CA ASN A 115 3.60 -21.65 -10.85
C ASN A 115 2.37 -20.80 -10.44
N GLU A 116 2.27 -19.54 -10.89
CA GLU A 116 1.12 -18.67 -10.68
C GLU A 116 0.16 -18.70 -11.90
#